data_AF-A0A355FT53-F1
#
_entry.id   AF-A0A355FT53-F1
#
_cell.length_a   1.000
_cell.length_b   1.000
_cell.length_c   1.000
_cell.angle_alpha   90.00
_cell.angle_beta   90.00
_cell.angle_gamma   90.00
#
_symmetry.space_group_name_H-M   'P 1'
#
loop_
_entity.id
_entity.type
_entity.pdbx_description
1 polymer ?
#
loop_
_entity_poly.entity_id
_entity_poly.type
_entity_poly.pdbx_seq_one_letter_code
_entity_poly.pdbx_strand_id
1 'polypeptide(L)'
;MDERASVLWNFGDGGFSQQESPSHIYENAGTYDITVSVRAPGDGTIRTRSVENMIVVRPKPAAEMSWEFEESNASRVNVHLIDETMGASSSTWIMGQEDISSSVALKIPGEYYVNLVASNAFGCQDVAVEKIQLGDRKEAIAPAMFSPDGDGRYDTFMPLIVLDLQDDWTLTVWDGMEVVFETNDVRGPWDGSLQDGGRAVSGKSYIWKLETTSTAGDRCLFVDNVLIDGE
;
A
#
# COMPACT_ATOMS: atom_id res chain seq x y z
N MET A 1 60.70 -17.04 0.42
CA MET A 1 60.24 -15.63 0.40
C MET A 1 58.98 -15.60 -0.43
N ASP A 2 57.96 -14.86 -0.02
CA ASP A 2 56.72 -14.76 -0.79
C ASP A 2 57.02 -13.97 -2.08
N GLU A 3 56.95 -14.65 -3.24
CA GLU A 3 57.35 -14.12 -4.56
C GLU A 3 56.19 -13.47 -5.32
N ARG A 4 55.03 -13.30 -4.68
CA ARG A 4 53.84 -12.77 -5.34
C ARG A 4 53.60 -11.32 -4.95
N ALA A 5 53.29 -10.51 -5.95
CA ALA A 5 52.73 -9.19 -5.73
C ALA A 5 51.37 -9.35 -5.03
N SER A 6 51.06 -8.44 -4.10
CA SER A 6 49.73 -8.36 -3.50
C SER A 6 49.13 -6.99 -3.73
N VAL A 7 47.83 -6.93 -3.98
CA VAL A 7 47.09 -5.68 -4.14
C VAL A 7 46.09 -5.51 -2.99
N LEU A 8 45.83 -4.27 -2.60
CA LEU A 8 44.75 -3.89 -1.72
C LEU A 8 44.01 -2.70 -2.32
N TRP A 9 42.75 -2.92 -2.64
CA TRP A 9 41.79 -1.92 -3.02
C TRP A 9 41.07 -1.41 -1.78
N ASN A 10 40.89 -0.09 -1.71
CA ASN A 10 39.99 0.61 -0.81
C ASN A 10 39.00 1.40 -1.67
N PHE A 11 37.71 1.12 -1.51
CA PHE A 11 36.65 1.67 -2.34
C PHE A 11 36.12 3.02 -1.85
N GLY A 12 36.63 3.53 -0.71
CA GLY A 12 36.29 4.84 -0.17
C GLY A 12 35.03 4.86 0.72
N ASP A 13 34.33 3.73 0.84
CA ASP A 13 33.12 3.56 1.65
C ASP A 13 33.34 2.65 2.88
N GLY A 14 34.60 2.29 3.15
CA GLY A 14 34.98 1.30 4.16
C GLY A 14 35.09 -0.13 3.62
N GLY A 15 34.74 -0.37 2.35
CA GLY A 15 34.97 -1.63 1.65
C GLY A 15 36.41 -1.78 1.15
N PHE A 16 36.91 -3.02 1.17
CA PHE A 16 38.25 -3.37 0.70
C PHE A 16 38.26 -4.67 -0.11
N SER A 17 39.26 -4.84 -0.98
CA SER A 17 39.49 -6.13 -1.67
C SER A 17 40.96 -6.39 -1.95
N GLN A 18 41.36 -7.66 -1.88
CA GLN A 18 42.71 -8.11 -2.26
C GLN A 18 42.77 -8.79 -3.64
N GLN A 19 41.65 -8.78 -4.37
CA GLN A 19 41.60 -9.34 -5.72
C GLN A 19 42.29 -8.41 -6.71
N GLU A 20 42.99 -8.96 -7.71
CA GLU A 20 43.61 -8.18 -8.78
C GLU A 20 42.58 -7.39 -9.60
N SER A 21 41.37 -7.94 -9.77
CA SER A 21 40.25 -7.31 -10.47
C SER A 21 38.96 -7.49 -9.65
N PRO A 22 38.70 -6.61 -8.67
CA PRO A 22 37.55 -6.76 -7.78
C PRO A 22 36.27 -6.21 -8.42
N SER A 23 35.13 -6.72 -7.96
CA SER A 23 33.82 -6.08 -8.08
C SER A 23 33.40 -5.54 -6.71
N HIS A 24 32.81 -4.34 -6.67
CA HIS A 24 32.30 -3.73 -5.44
C HIS A 24 30.93 -3.10 -5.68
N ILE A 25 30.05 -3.16 -4.68
CA ILE A 25 28.71 -2.58 -4.71
C ILE A 25 28.66 -1.46 -3.69
N TYR A 26 28.27 -0.27 -4.14
CA TYR A 26 28.05 0.89 -3.28
C TYR A 26 26.56 0.96 -2.92
N GLU A 27 26.24 0.81 -1.64
CA GLU A 27 24.84 0.78 -1.17
C GLU A 27 24.25 2.18 -0.98
N ASN A 28 25.11 3.17 -0.67
CA ASN A 28 24.68 4.52 -0.33
C ASN A 28 25.05 5.52 -1.42
N ALA A 29 24.24 6.58 -1.53
CA ALA A 29 24.59 7.72 -2.35
C ALA A 29 25.81 8.44 -1.76
N GLY A 30 26.72 8.85 -2.63
CA GLY A 30 27.97 9.46 -2.20
C GLY A 30 28.95 9.59 -3.34
N THR A 31 30.04 10.28 -3.04
CA THR A 31 31.20 10.37 -3.92
C THR A 31 32.35 9.66 -3.24
N TYR A 32 33.00 8.75 -3.96
CA TYR A 32 33.98 7.85 -3.41
C TYR A 32 35.32 7.98 -4.11
N ASP A 33 36.36 8.12 -3.29
CA ASP A 33 37.75 8.09 -3.73
C ASP A 33 38.23 6.64 -3.75
N ILE A 34 38.80 6.19 -4.86
CA ILE A 34 39.33 4.83 -4.97
C ILE A 34 40.83 4.87 -4.76
N THR A 35 41.31 4.03 -3.85
CA THR A 35 42.73 3.88 -3.57
C THR A 35 43.17 2.44 -3.82
N VAL A 36 44.26 2.27 -4.57
CA VAL A 36 44.92 0.98 -4.78
C VAL A 36 46.33 1.03 -4.21
N SER A 37 46.68 0.02 -3.41
CA SER A 37 48.03 -0.18 -2.88
C SER A 37 48.57 -1.50 -3.40
N VAL A 38 49.73 -1.46 -4.06
CA VAL A 38 50.40 -2.65 -4.60
C VAL A 38 51.69 -2.86 -3.85
N ARG A 39 51.89 -4.06 -3.33
CA ARG A 39 53.15 -4.51 -2.73
C ARG A 39 53.93 -5.30 -3.76
N ALA A 40 55.16 -4.85 -4.03
CA ALA A 40 56.07 -5.54 -4.94
C ALA A 40 56.58 -6.86 -4.32
N PRO A 41 56.77 -7.91 -5.13
CA PRO A 41 57.43 -9.13 -4.66
C PRO A 41 58.90 -8.86 -4.33
N GLY A 42 59.44 -9.57 -3.35
CA GLY A 42 60.84 -9.43 -2.92
C GLY A 42 61.03 -8.37 -1.83
N ASP A 43 61.30 -7.11 -2.21
CA ASP A 43 61.65 -6.04 -1.26
C ASP A 43 60.46 -5.55 -0.41
N GLY A 44 59.24 -5.93 -0.80
CA GLY A 44 58.01 -5.59 -0.10
C GLY A 44 57.61 -4.13 -0.19
N THR A 45 58.21 -3.35 -1.10
CA THR A 45 57.87 -1.93 -1.30
C THR A 45 56.40 -1.79 -1.66
N ILE A 46 55.70 -0.89 -0.96
CA ILE A 46 54.29 -0.57 -1.24
C ILE A 46 54.22 0.73 -2.03
N ARG A 47 53.47 0.72 -3.13
CA ARG A 47 53.10 1.92 -3.87
C ARG A 47 51.59 2.09 -3.85
N THR A 48 51.15 3.31 -3.55
CA THR A 48 49.73 3.65 -3.45
C THR A 48 49.37 4.70 -4.48
N ARG A 49 48.19 4.55 -5.07
CA ARG A 49 47.57 5.55 -5.95
C ARG A 49 46.13 5.75 -5.53
N SER A 50 45.73 7.01 -5.40
CA SER A 50 44.35 7.42 -5.14
C SER A 50 43.83 8.23 -6.32
N VAL A 51 42.56 8.00 -6.67
CA VAL A 51 41.82 8.80 -7.65
C VAL A 51 40.61 9.37 -6.92
N GLU A 52 40.60 10.69 -6.79
CA GLU A 52 39.53 11.41 -6.10
C GLU A 52 38.27 11.47 -6.96
N ASN A 53 37.10 11.41 -6.31
CA ASN A 53 35.77 11.46 -6.91
C ASN A 53 35.60 10.49 -8.08
N MET A 54 36.24 9.32 -8.02
CA MET A 54 36.29 8.36 -9.12
C MET A 54 34.90 7.77 -9.39
N ILE A 55 34.13 7.51 -8.34
CA ILE A 55 32.77 7.00 -8.42
C ILE A 55 31.81 8.00 -7.76
N VAL A 56 30.72 8.30 -8.45
CA VAL A 56 29.63 9.14 -7.93
C VAL A 56 28.34 8.34 -8.01
N VAL A 57 27.80 7.97 -6.85
CA VAL A 57 26.49 7.32 -6.70
C VAL A 57 25.46 8.39 -6.37
N ARG A 58 24.44 8.53 -7.22
CA ARG A 58 23.38 9.52 -7.02
C ARG A 58 22.29 8.98 -6.10
N PRO A 59 21.66 9.83 -5.26
CA PRO A 59 20.52 9.41 -4.47
C PRO A 59 19.37 9.01 -5.39
N LYS A 60 18.63 7.98 -4.99
CA LYS A 60 17.37 7.58 -5.62
C LYS A 60 16.23 8.13 -4.76
N PRO A 61 15.12 8.63 -5.33
CA PRO A 61 13.92 8.89 -4.54
C PRO A 61 13.45 7.57 -3.88
N ALA A 62 12.76 7.69 -2.75
CA ALA A 62 12.05 6.59 -2.11
C ALA A 62 10.56 6.85 -2.33
N ALA A 63 9.99 6.24 -3.38
CA ALA A 63 8.57 6.39 -3.67
C ALA A 63 7.77 5.67 -2.59
N GLU A 64 6.81 6.38 -2.01
CA GLU A 64 5.94 5.86 -0.95
C GLU A 64 4.58 6.54 -1.09
N MET A 65 3.51 5.77 -0.87
CA MET A 65 2.16 6.29 -0.96
C MET A 65 1.26 5.61 0.06
N SER A 66 0.18 6.30 0.38
CA SER A 66 -0.97 5.74 1.07
C SER A 66 -2.25 6.21 0.41
N TRP A 67 -3.39 5.67 0.84
CA TRP A 67 -4.69 6.03 0.28
C TRP A 67 -5.82 5.82 1.29
N GLU A 68 -6.94 6.51 1.07
CA GLU A 68 -8.12 6.42 1.92
C GLU A 68 -9.43 6.48 1.12
N PHE A 69 -10.45 5.77 1.63
CA PHE A 69 -11.80 5.85 1.08
C PHE A 69 -12.48 7.13 1.57
N GLU A 70 -13.07 7.89 0.64
CA GLU A 70 -13.91 9.04 0.96
C GLU A 70 -15.39 8.64 0.83
N GLU A 71 -16.15 9.38 0.02
CA GLU A 71 -17.54 9.12 -0.27
C GLU A 71 -17.71 7.92 -1.20
N SER A 72 -18.70 7.07 -0.90
CA SER A 72 -19.06 5.95 -1.74
C SER A 72 -20.57 5.80 -1.87
N ASN A 73 -20.97 5.16 -2.97
CA ASN A 73 -22.29 4.56 -3.14
C ASN A 73 -22.12 3.10 -3.57
N ALA A 74 -23.22 2.39 -3.82
CA ALA A 74 -23.21 0.97 -4.19
C ALA A 74 -22.48 0.64 -5.52
N SER A 75 -22.09 1.63 -6.33
CA SER A 75 -21.48 1.43 -7.65
C SER A 75 -20.11 2.09 -7.82
N ARG A 76 -19.78 3.08 -6.98
CA ARG A 76 -18.53 3.85 -7.07
C ARG A 76 -18.08 4.34 -5.71
N VAL A 77 -16.77 4.53 -5.57
CA VAL A 77 -16.12 5.15 -4.42
C VAL A 77 -15.09 6.16 -4.90
N ASN A 78 -15.03 7.31 -4.22
CA ASN A 78 -13.93 8.25 -4.36
C ASN A 78 -12.80 7.80 -3.43
N VAL A 79 -11.59 7.73 -3.97
CA VAL A 79 -10.38 7.40 -3.24
C VAL A 79 -9.44 8.59 -3.30
N HIS A 80 -8.95 9.00 -2.14
CA HIS A 80 -7.89 9.98 -2.02
C HIS A 80 -6.53 9.28 -1.94
N LEU A 81 -5.59 9.72 -2.79
CA LEU A 81 -4.22 9.22 -2.87
C LEU A 81 -3.28 10.23 -2.22
N ILE A 82 -2.37 9.73 -1.38
CA ILE A 82 -1.47 10.53 -0.56
C ILE A 82 -0.03 10.20 -0.95
N ASP A 83 0.72 11.21 -1.37
CA ASP A 83 2.14 11.09 -1.73
C ASP A 83 3.01 11.25 -0.49
N GLU A 84 3.73 10.21 -0.11
CA GLU A 84 4.64 10.15 1.04
C GLU A 84 6.12 10.06 0.59
N THR A 85 6.37 10.26 -0.70
CA THR A 85 7.68 10.11 -1.34
C THR A 85 8.74 11.01 -0.72
N MET A 86 9.91 10.43 -0.48
CA MET A 86 11.10 11.18 -0.06
C MET A 86 12.13 11.32 -1.19
N GLY A 87 12.81 12.47 -1.25
CA GLY A 87 13.95 12.69 -2.14
C GLY A 87 13.62 12.85 -3.63
N ALA A 88 12.35 13.04 -3.98
CA ALA A 88 11.90 13.35 -5.34
C ALA A 88 11.78 14.86 -5.57
N SER A 89 11.96 15.28 -6.83
CA SER A 89 11.64 16.64 -7.31
C SER A 89 10.29 16.71 -8.02
N SER A 90 9.74 15.56 -8.41
CA SER A 90 8.43 15.43 -9.05
C SER A 90 7.89 14.02 -8.84
N SER A 91 6.57 13.90 -8.81
CA SER A 91 5.85 12.64 -8.74
C SER A 91 4.62 12.68 -9.65
N THR A 92 4.16 11.52 -10.11
CA THR A 92 2.98 11.39 -10.97
C THR A 92 2.23 10.11 -10.66
N TRP A 93 0.92 10.23 -10.48
CA TRP A 93 0.01 9.11 -10.29
C TRP A 93 -0.40 8.52 -11.63
N ILE A 94 -0.29 7.20 -11.78
CA ILE A 94 -0.62 6.49 -13.02
C ILE A 94 -1.49 5.28 -12.68
N MET A 95 -2.62 5.15 -13.38
CA MET A 95 -3.47 3.97 -13.34
C MET A 95 -3.66 3.43 -14.76
N GLY A 96 -3.24 2.19 -14.98
CA GLY A 96 -3.17 1.63 -16.35
C GLY A 96 -2.11 2.33 -17.20
N GLN A 97 -2.54 3.12 -18.19
CA GLN A 97 -1.66 3.91 -19.07
C GLN A 97 -1.94 5.41 -19.01
N GLU A 98 -2.76 5.86 -18.05
CA GLU A 98 -3.20 7.24 -17.94
C GLU A 98 -2.70 7.87 -16.64
N ASP A 99 -2.27 9.13 -16.74
CA ASP A 99 -2.00 9.98 -15.59
C ASP A 99 -3.33 10.35 -14.92
N ILE A 100 -3.38 10.26 -13.60
CA ILE A 100 -4.59 10.56 -12.81
C ILE A 100 -4.31 11.65 -11.77
N SER A 101 -5.38 12.23 -11.23
CA SER A 101 -5.31 13.09 -10.05
C SER A 101 -5.21 12.28 -8.75
N SER A 102 -4.82 12.94 -7.67
CA SER A 102 -4.81 12.37 -6.30
C SER A 102 -6.21 12.14 -5.71
N SER A 103 -7.27 12.40 -6.46
CA SER A 103 -8.64 12.00 -6.12
C SER A 103 -9.22 11.30 -7.34
N VAL A 104 -9.67 10.05 -7.17
CA VAL A 104 -10.13 9.18 -8.26
C VAL A 104 -11.42 8.46 -7.89
N ALA A 105 -12.38 8.49 -8.82
CA ALA A 105 -13.67 7.81 -8.67
C ALA A 105 -13.63 6.42 -9.32
N LEU A 106 -13.50 5.36 -8.52
CA LEU A 106 -13.40 3.97 -8.95
C LEU A 106 -14.77 3.30 -8.99
N LYS A 107 -14.91 2.22 -9.78
CA LYS A 107 -16.16 1.45 -9.89
C LYS A 107 -16.12 0.25 -8.94
N ILE A 108 -17.29 -0.16 -8.50
CA ILE A 108 -17.51 -1.34 -7.66
C ILE A 108 -18.32 -2.37 -8.48
N PRO A 109 -17.91 -3.66 -8.52
CA PRO A 109 -16.63 -4.19 -8.03
C PRO A 109 -15.47 -3.82 -8.98
N GLY A 110 -14.24 -3.90 -8.49
CA GLY A 110 -13.04 -3.65 -9.28
C GLY A 110 -11.74 -3.86 -8.51
N GLU A 111 -10.70 -4.23 -9.25
CA GLU A 111 -9.33 -4.34 -8.77
C GLU A 111 -8.48 -3.29 -9.51
N TYR A 112 -7.81 -2.41 -8.76
CA TYR A 112 -7.06 -1.28 -9.30
C TYR A 112 -5.64 -1.26 -8.78
N TYR A 113 -4.68 -1.06 -9.68
CA TYR A 113 -3.27 -0.86 -9.35
C TYR A 113 -2.90 0.60 -9.64
N VAL A 114 -2.48 1.32 -8.60
CA VAL A 114 -2.06 2.71 -8.69
C VAL A 114 -0.54 2.75 -8.58
N ASN A 115 0.12 3.41 -9.52
CA ASN A 115 1.56 3.61 -9.52
C ASN A 115 1.85 5.07 -9.18
N LEU A 116 2.79 5.30 -8.28
CA LEU A 116 3.37 6.62 -8.02
C LEU A 116 4.79 6.63 -8.55
N VAL A 117 5.01 7.33 -9.66
CA VAL A 117 6.32 7.43 -10.28
C VAL A 117 7.02 8.68 -9.79
N ALA A 118 8.03 8.50 -8.94
CA ALA A 118 8.84 9.56 -8.39
C ALA A 118 10.11 9.75 -9.21
N SER A 119 10.52 11.00 -9.44
CA SER A 119 11.76 11.36 -10.14
C SER A 119 12.48 12.47 -9.39
N ASN A 120 13.82 12.46 -9.40
CA ASN A 120 14.63 13.53 -8.81
C ASN A 120 15.46 14.31 -9.84
N ALA A 121 16.12 15.38 -9.39
CA ALA A 121 16.91 16.29 -10.23
C ALA A 121 18.10 15.63 -10.95
N PHE A 122 18.50 14.42 -10.53
CA PHE A 122 19.56 13.64 -11.17
C PHE A 122 19.03 12.67 -12.23
N GLY A 123 17.72 12.64 -12.46
CA GLY A 123 17.06 11.71 -13.38
C GLY A 123 16.87 10.29 -12.81
N CYS A 124 17.14 10.08 -11.52
CA CYS A 124 16.84 8.80 -10.87
C CYS A 124 15.35 8.70 -10.58
N GLN A 125 14.79 7.51 -10.78
CA GLN A 125 13.37 7.24 -10.59
C GLN A 125 13.13 6.11 -9.59
N ASP A 126 11.99 6.16 -8.93
CA ASP A 126 11.45 5.08 -8.12
C ASP A 126 9.94 4.98 -8.30
N VAL A 127 9.39 3.80 -8.03
CA VAL A 127 7.95 3.53 -8.23
C VAL A 127 7.39 2.81 -7.01
N ALA A 128 6.37 3.39 -6.40
CA ALA A 128 5.50 2.70 -5.45
C ALA A 128 4.26 2.18 -6.19
N VAL A 129 3.75 1.02 -5.77
CA VAL A 129 2.54 0.41 -6.34
C VAL A 129 1.62 -0.01 -5.21
N GLU A 130 0.39 0.50 -5.23
CA GLU A 130 -0.67 0.12 -4.30
C GLU A 130 -1.82 -0.57 -5.01
N LYS A 131 -2.45 -1.52 -4.31
CA LYS A 131 -3.63 -2.24 -4.78
C LYS A 131 -4.86 -1.77 -4.02
N ILE A 132 -5.88 -1.33 -4.76
CA ILE A 132 -7.20 -1.01 -4.21
C ILE A 132 -8.19 -2.07 -4.67
N GLN A 133 -8.73 -2.82 -3.72
CA GLN A 133 -9.73 -3.86 -3.97
C GLN A 133 -11.13 -3.38 -3.56
N LEU A 134 -12.05 -3.39 -4.50
CA LEU A 134 -13.45 -3.01 -4.30
C LEU A 134 -14.34 -4.19 -4.64
N GLY A 135 -15.13 -4.65 -3.66
CA GLY A 135 -16.02 -5.78 -3.84
C GLY A 135 -17.49 -5.43 -3.73
N ASP A 136 -18.33 -6.33 -4.23
CA ASP A 136 -19.78 -6.18 -4.19
C ASP A 136 -20.45 -7.10 -3.15
N ARG A 137 -21.78 -7.02 -3.06
CA ARG A 137 -22.61 -7.88 -2.19
C ARG A 137 -22.36 -9.36 -2.39
N LYS A 138 -22.15 -9.80 -3.64
CA LYS A 138 -22.02 -11.22 -3.97
C LYS A 138 -20.68 -11.74 -3.45
N GLU A 139 -19.61 -10.98 -3.61
CA GLU A 139 -18.29 -11.32 -3.10
C GLU A 139 -18.25 -11.32 -1.56
N ALA A 140 -18.94 -10.37 -0.91
CA ALA A 140 -19.06 -10.35 0.54
C ALA A 140 -20.00 -11.42 1.12
N ILE A 141 -20.73 -12.13 0.25
CA ILE A 141 -21.78 -13.09 0.64
C ILE A 141 -22.77 -12.41 1.61
N ALA A 142 -23.18 -11.18 1.30
CA ALA A 142 -24.08 -10.42 2.15
C ALA A 142 -25.55 -10.85 1.95
N PRO A 143 -26.37 -10.88 3.03
CA PRO A 143 -27.76 -11.27 2.95
C PRO A 143 -28.54 -10.48 1.88
N ALA A 144 -29.33 -11.19 1.09
CA ALA A 144 -30.11 -10.57 0.02
C ALA A 144 -31.36 -9.86 0.56
N MET A 145 -31.93 -10.40 1.63
CA MET A 145 -33.15 -9.95 2.32
C MET A 145 -32.80 -9.58 3.76
N PHE A 146 -33.50 -8.59 4.29
CA PHE A 146 -33.36 -8.15 5.66
C PHE A 146 -34.68 -7.54 6.15
N SER A 147 -35.31 -8.22 7.11
CA SER A 147 -36.59 -7.84 7.70
C SER A 147 -36.47 -7.96 9.23
N PRO A 148 -36.05 -6.91 9.93
CA PRO A 148 -35.82 -6.92 11.38
C PRO A 148 -37.12 -6.72 12.20
N ASP A 149 -38.13 -7.56 11.94
CA ASP A 149 -39.46 -7.50 12.58
C ASP A 149 -39.60 -8.40 13.82
N GLY A 150 -38.65 -9.29 14.05
CA GLY A 150 -38.60 -10.22 15.17
C GLY A 150 -39.36 -11.53 14.93
N ASP A 151 -39.72 -11.87 13.70
CA ASP A 151 -40.40 -13.12 13.35
C ASP A 151 -39.47 -14.36 13.32
N GLY A 152 -38.16 -14.14 13.46
CA GLY A 152 -37.10 -15.14 13.42
C GLY A 152 -36.52 -15.40 12.03
N ARG A 153 -36.89 -14.64 11.01
CA ARG A 153 -36.48 -14.81 9.61
C ARG A 153 -35.88 -13.52 9.07
N TYR A 154 -34.62 -13.60 8.64
CA TYR A 154 -33.91 -12.44 8.06
C TYR A 154 -33.84 -11.22 9.00
N ASP A 155 -33.93 -11.45 10.32
CA ASP A 155 -33.90 -10.42 11.36
C ASP A 155 -32.55 -9.74 11.54
N THR A 156 -31.48 -10.33 10.99
CA THR A 156 -30.11 -9.86 11.19
C THR A 156 -29.36 -9.77 9.88
N PHE A 157 -28.56 -8.71 9.73
CA PHE A 157 -27.69 -8.47 8.60
C PHE A 157 -26.21 -8.58 9.01
N MET A 158 -25.48 -9.49 8.37
CA MET A 158 -24.04 -9.64 8.49
C MET A 158 -23.48 -10.31 7.22
N PRO A 159 -22.54 -9.69 6.50
CA PRO A 159 -21.85 -10.34 5.38
C PRO A 159 -21.07 -11.57 5.85
N LEU A 160 -21.29 -12.74 5.23
CA LEU A 160 -20.68 -13.99 5.71
C LEU A 160 -19.17 -14.08 5.47
N ILE A 161 -18.63 -13.25 4.57
CA ILE A 161 -17.17 -13.17 4.36
C ILE A 161 -16.40 -12.91 5.65
N VAL A 162 -17.00 -12.21 6.64
CA VAL A 162 -16.36 -11.90 7.92
C VAL A 162 -16.00 -13.15 8.74
N LEU A 163 -16.59 -14.31 8.44
CA LEU A 163 -16.24 -15.59 9.08
C LEU A 163 -14.89 -16.14 8.58
N ASP A 164 -14.49 -15.76 7.37
CA ASP A 164 -13.24 -16.16 6.74
C ASP A 164 -12.14 -15.10 6.93
N LEU A 165 -12.51 -13.88 7.34
CA LEU A 165 -11.56 -12.83 7.69
C LEU A 165 -10.87 -13.20 9.01
N GLN A 166 -9.55 -13.36 8.95
CA GLN A 166 -8.73 -13.67 10.13
C GLN A 166 -8.38 -12.42 10.95
N ASP A 167 -8.74 -11.23 10.44
CA ASP A 167 -8.08 -9.96 10.73
C ASP A 167 -9.05 -8.81 11.07
N ASP A 168 -8.58 -7.56 10.98
CA ASP A 168 -9.34 -6.33 11.27
C ASP A 168 -10.39 -6.04 10.20
N TRP A 169 -11.64 -5.91 10.62
CA TRP A 169 -12.73 -5.46 9.77
C TRP A 169 -13.72 -4.62 10.55
N THR A 170 -14.41 -3.74 9.83
CA THR A 170 -15.49 -2.93 10.37
C THR A 170 -16.65 -2.92 9.38
N LEU A 171 -17.82 -3.35 9.85
CA LEU A 171 -19.09 -3.18 9.14
C LEU A 171 -19.75 -1.91 9.65
N THR A 172 -20.02 -0.96 8.76
CA THR A 172 -20.82 0.24 9.04
C THR A 172 -22.09 0.24 8.21
N VAL A 173 -23.16 0.82 8.75
CA VAL A 173 -24.42 1.06 8.04
C VAL A 173 -24.71 2.55 8.08
N TRP A 174 -25.09 3.10 6.93
CA TRP A 174 -25.23 4.52 6.69
C TRP A 174 -26.65 4.87 6.24
N ASP A 175 -27.15 5.98 6.77
CA ASP A 175 -28.37 6.67 6.34
C ASP A 175 -27.99 8.04 5.77
N GLY A 176 -27.86 8.09 4.44
CA GLY A 176 -27.24 9.25 3.79
C GLY A 176 -25.77 9.39 4.19
N MET A 177 -25.44 10.43 4.95
CA MET A 177 -24.08 10.74 5.43
C MET A 177 -23.86 10.38 6.91
N GLU A 178 -24.86 9.81 7.58
CA GLU A 178 -24.78 9.49 9.00
C GLU A 178 -24.57 7.98 9.18
N VAL A 179 -23.58 7.61 10.01
CA VAL A 179 -23.40 6.23 10.46
C VAL A 179 -24.48 5.93 11.50
N VAL A 180 -25.33 4.95 11.22
CA VAL A 180 -26.43 4.55 12.11
C VAL A 180 -26.19 3.23 12.83
N PHE A 181 -25.20 2.45 12.37
CA PHE A 181 -24.75 1.23 13.02
C PHE A 181 -23.30 0.94 12.65
N GLU A 182 -22.55 0.37 13.59
CA GLU A 182 -21.18 -0.08 13.39
C GLU A 182 -20.92 -1.33 14.24
N THR A 183 -20.17 -2.28 13.69
CA THR A 183 -19.68 -3.44 14.41
C THR A 183 -18.38 -3.95 13.81
N ASN A 184 -17.52 -4.50 14.67
CA ASN A 184 -16.38 -5.34 14.33
C ASN A 184 -16.45 -6.70 15.07
N ASP A 185 -17.63 -7.02 15.64
CA ASP A 185 -17.89 -8.29 16.31
C ASP A 185 -18.88 -9.11 15.48
N VAL A 186 -18.44 -10.28 15.03
CA VAL A 186 -19.26 -11.23 14.28
C VAL A 186 -20.52 -11.68 15.05
N ARG A 187 -20.50 -11.57 16.39
CA ARG A 187 -21.64 -11.90 17.26
C ARG A 187 -22.60 -10.74 17.47
N GLY A 188 -22.27 -9.54 16.97
CA GLY A 188 -23.14 -8.38 16.96
C GLY A 188 -23.58 -8.03 15.53
N PRO A 189 -24.37 -8.88 14.85
CA PRO A 189 -24.94 -8.54 13.56
C PRO A 189 -25.93 -7.38 13.71
N TRP A 190 -26.17 -6.65 12.62
CA TRP A 190 -27.14 -5.58 12.65
C TRP A 190 -28.56 -6.15 12.67
N ASP A 191 -29.32 -5.85 13.71
CA ASP A 191 -30.69 -6.33 13.92
C ASP A 191 -31.75 -5.26 13.62
N GLY A 192 -31.35 -4.19 12.91
CA GLY A 192 -32.19 -3.05 12.59
C GLY A 192 -32.20 -1.98 13.68
N SER A 193 -31.49 -2.15 14.80
CA SER A 193 -31.27 -1.08 15.78
C SER A 193 -30.43 0.06 15.21
N LEU A 194 -30.77 1.29 15.56
CA LEU A 194 -30.04 2.49 15.20
C LEU A 194 -29.34 3.08 16.43
N GLN A 195 -28.25 3.83 16.24
CA GLN A 195 -27.48 4.46 17.33
C GLN A 195 -28.29 5.41 18.20
N ASP A 196 -29.36 6.01 17.67
CA ASP A 196 -30.28 6.89 18.42
C ASP A 196 -31.32 6.13 19.27
N GLY A 197 -31.27 4.79 19.27
CA GLY A 197 -32.24 3.91 19.94
C GLY A 197 -33.49 3.63 19.10
N GLY A 198 -33.57 4.15 17.88
CA GLY A 198 -34.61 3.86 16.90
C GLY A 198 -34.47 2.50 16.23
N ARG A 199 -35.39 2.22 15.30
CA ARG A 199 -35.39 1.02 14.46
C ARG A 199 -35.37 1.43 12.99
N ALA A 200 -34.73 0.62 12.16
CA ALA A 200 -34.71 0.78 10.72
C ALA A 200 -36.13 0.78 10.15
N VAL A 201 -36.39 1.68 9.21
CA VAL A 201 -37.75 1.92 8.69
C VAL A 201 -38.03 0.97 7.53
N SER A 202 -39.15 0.24 7.57
CA SER A 202 -39.59 -0.61 6.46
C SER A 202 -39.75 0.21 5.16
N GLY A 203 -39.28 -0.36 4.04
CA GLY A 203 -39.25 0.26 2.72
C GLY A 203 -38.12 1.28 2.53
N LYS A 204 -37.32 1.56 3.55
CA LYS A 204 -36.14 2.43 3.45
C LYS A 204 -34.90 1.62 3.04
N SER A 205 -34.03 2.24 2.24
CA SER A 205 -32.73 1.68 1.89
C SER A 205 -31.63 2.35 2.71
N TYR A 206 -30.69 1.55 3.20
CA TYR A 206 -29.44 1.97 3.85
C TYR A 206 -28.26 1.54 2.99
N ILE A 207 -27.08 2.14 3.18
CA ILE A 207 -25.83 1.68 2.57
C ILE A 207 -25.03 0.94 3.64
N TRP A 208 -24.60 -0.28 3.37
CA TRP A 208 -23.64 -0.95 4.23
C TRP A 208 -22.26 -0.89 3.58
N LYS A 209 -21.23 -0.72 4.41
CA LYS A 209 -19.83 -0.77 4.02
C LYS A 209 -19.11 -1.75 4.91
N LEU A 210 -18.39 -2.68 4.32
CA LEU A 210 -17.48 -3.57 5.04
C LEU A 210 -16.06 -3.23 4.60
N GLU A 211 -15.29 -2.66 5.51
CA GLU A 211 -13.86 -2.39 5.33
C GLU A 211 -13.06 -3.50 6.00
N THR A 212 -12.05 -4.02 5.31
CA THR A 212 -11.23 -5.13 5.80
C THR A 212 -9.76 -4.81 5.57
N THR A 213 -8.90 -5.17 6.52
CA THR A 213 -7.44 -5.10 6.36
C THR A 213 -6.83 -6.46 6.69
N SER A 214 -6.11 -7.06 5.75
CA SER A 214 -5.43 -8.34 5.97
C SER A 214 -4.18 -8.16 6.84
N THR A 215 -3.68 -9.26 7.43
CA THR A 215 -2.36 -9.31 8.09
C THR A 215 -1.19 -8.89 7.20
N ALA A 216 -1.34 -9.01 5.87
CA ALA A 216 -0.36 -8.53 4.90
C ALA A 216 -0.48 -7.03 4.60
N GLY A 217 -1.52 -6.36 5.13
CA GLY A 217 -1.84 -4.95 4.90
C GLY A 217 -2.79 -4.71 3.73
N ASP A 218 -3.30 -5.76 3.07
CA ASP A 218 -4.22 -5.61 1.94
C ASP A 218 -5.57 -5.07 2.43
N ARG A 219 -5.99 -3.93 1.89
CA ARG A 219 -7.27 -3.29 2.25
C ARG A 219 -8.32 -3.54 1.17
N CYS A 220 -9.51 -3.94 1.61
CA CYS A 220 -10.67 -4.10 0.72
C CYS A 220 -11.87 -3.31 1.27
N LEU A 221 -12.72 -2.85 0.35
CA LEU A 221 -14.01 -2.26 0.68
C LEU A 221 -15.12 -2.97 -0.08
N PHE A 222 -16.13 -3.43 0.63
CA PHE A 222 -17.39 -3.91 0.05
C PHE A 222 -18.49 -2.90 0.33
N VAL A 223 -19.26 -2.53 -0.68
CA VAL A 223 -20.37 -1.58 -0.54
C VAL A 223 -21.57 -2.07 -1.33
N ASP A 224 -22.74 -2.03 -0.71
CA ASP A 224 -24.01 -2.12 -1.43
C ASP A 224 -25.13 -1.47 -0.60
N ASN A 225 -26.31 -1.35 -1.20
CA ASN A 225 -27.52 -0.99 -0.48
C ASN A 225 -28.07 -2.20 0.29
N VAL A 226 -28.88 -1.96 1.30
CA VAL A 226 -29.76 -2.93 1.95
C VAL A 226 -31.15 -2.29 2.13
N LEU A 227 -32.17 -2.92 1.55
CA LEU A 227 -33.57 -2.51 1.69
C LEU A 227 -34.13 -3.20 2.93
N ILE A 228 -34.86 -2.45 3.77
CA ILE A 228 -35.62 -3.03 4.87
C ILE A 228 -36.94 -3.55 4.30
N ASP A 229 -37.06 -4.87 4.21
CA ASP A 229 -38.31 -5.50 3.78
C ASP A 229 -39.35 -5.37 4.91
N GLY A 230 -40.58 -4.98 4.54
CA GLY A 230 -41.73 -5.04 5.44
C GLY A 230 -42.46 -6.37 5.36
N GLU A 231 -43.28 -6.66 6.37
CA GLU A 231 -44.28 -7.73 6.35
C GLU A 231 -45.22 -7.68 5.13
#